data_AF-A0A7G9YE96-F1
#
_entry.id   AF-A0A7G9YE96-F1
#
_cell.length_a   1.000
_cell.length_b   1.000
_cell.length_c   1.000
_cell.angle_alpha   90.00
_cell.angle_beta   90.00
_cell.angle_gamma   90.00
#
_symmetry.space_group_name_H-M   'P 1'
#
loop_
_entity.id
_entity.type
_entity.pdbx_description
1 polymer ?
#
loop_
_entity_poly.entity_id
_entity_poly.type
_entity_poly.pdbx_seq_one_letter_code
_entity_poly.pdbx_strand_id
1 'polypeptide(L)'
;MELPGGEDIGFVKGSILVEVLKRVFKEGPDYVFHLAAHFANQNSVDNPEYDLNGVGALKVLQYAHLVGVERLVYSSSGCGVYGLDSKIPFEGHDVSISPHTPYQVTKLLGQLYTNYFYNPYGLAIVNARFFNAPISDVYKISYDIQVISQLADLRQILWCQVDLCWLPALAFECPIPEYSW
;
A
#
# COMPACT_ATOMS: atom_id res chain seq x y z
N MET A 1 3.35 -16.90 -10.85
CA MET A 1 3.77 -15.66 -11.52
C MET A 1 5.27 -15.56 -11.34
N GLU A 2 6.06 -15.83 -12.38
CA GLU A 2 7.50 -15.55 -12.33
C GLU A 2 7.64 -14.02 -12.46
N LEU A 3 8.24 -13.39 -11.44
CA LEU A 3 8.61 -11.98 -11.51
C LEU A 3 9.68 -11.85 -12.61
N PRO A 4 9.61 -10.84 -13.50
CA PRO A 4 10.63 -10.64 -14.51
C PRO A 4 11.98 -10.43 -13.81
N GLY A 5 12.87 -11.41 -13.98
CA GLY A 5 14.13 -11.53 -13.26
C GLY A 5 15.17 -10.54 -13.78
N GLY A 6 15.40 -9.47 -13.02
CA GLY A 6 16.68 -8.79 -12.97
C GLY A 6 17.47 -9.31 -11.77
N GLU A 7 18.80 -9.39 -11.88
CA GLU A 7 19.69 -9.85 -10.80
C GLU A 7 19.57 -8.99 -9.52
N ASP A 8 19.03 -7.77 -9.64
CA ASP A 8 18.88 -6.79 -8.56
C ASP A 8 17.53 -6.85 -7.81
N ILE A 9 16.67 -7.84 -8.08
CA ILE A 9 15.35 -7.95 -7.44
C ILE A 9 15.35 -9.05 -6.38
N GLY A 10 15.33 -8.63 -5.11
CA GLY A 10 15.08 -9.52 -3.98
C GLY A 10 13.58 -9.72 -3.72
N PHE A 11 13.10 -10.97 -3.72
CA PHE A 11 11.75 -11.29 -3.30
C PHE A 11 11.71 -11.83 -1.87
N VAL A 12 10.90 -11.20 -1.01
CA VAL A 12 10.68 -11.64 0.37
C VAL A 12 9.19 -11.92 0.58
N LYS A 13 8.82 -13.19 0.66
CA LYS A 13 7.45 -13.60 1.01
C LYS A 13 7.17 -13.31 2.48
N GLY A 14 6.13 -12.53 2.77
CA GLY A 14 5.68 -12.23 4.13
C GLY A 14 4.49 -11.27 4.17
N SER A 15 4.05 -10.93 5.39
CA SER A 15 2.95 -9.98 5.62
C SER A 15 3.44 -8.71 6.31
N ILE A 16 2.89 -7.56 5.93
CA ILE A 16 3.17 -6.26 6.57
C ILE A 16 2.69 -6.20 8.03
N LEU A 17 1.93 -7.19 8.49
CA LEU A 17 1.49 -7.29 9.88
C LEU A 17 2.51 -8.01 10.79
N VAL A 18 3.48 -8.74 10.23
CA VAL A 18 4.40 -9.61 11.00
C VAL A 18 5.86 -9.16 10.89
N GLU A 19 6.75 -9.91 11.54
CA GLU A 19 8.16 -9.54 11.73
C GLU A 19 9.01 -9.38 10.46
N VAL A 20 8.49 -9.76 9.28
CA VAL A 20 9.21 -9.62 8.01
C VAL A 20 9.64 -8.18 7.74
N LEU A 21 8.90 -7.19 8.26
CA LEU A 21 9.25 -5.77 8.15
C LEU A 21 10.64 -5.47 8.74
N LYS A 22 11.00 -6.08 9.89
CA LYS A 22 12.34 -5.89 10.49
C LYS A 22 13.44 -6.34 9.54
N ARG A 23 13.23 -7.47 8.85
CA ARG A 23 14.19 -8.02 7.90
C ARG A 23 14.38 -7.09 6.71
N VAL A 24 13.28 -6.67 6.07
CA VAL A 24 13.37 -5.87 4.84
C VAL A 24 13.86 -4.45 5.10
N PHE A 25 13.51 -3.85 6.23
CA PHE A 25 13.99 -2.51 6.58
C PHE A 25 15.44 -2.50 7.09
N LYS A 26 15.97 -3.64 7.57
CA LYS A 26 17.38 -3.76 7.94
C LYS A 26 18.32 -3.60 6.75
N GLU A 27 17.85 -3.86 5.53
CA GLU A 27 18.64 -3.65 4.31
C GLU A 27 18.95 -2.17 4.06
N GLY A 28 18.14 -1.26 4.63
CA GLY A 28 18.33 0.19 4.54
C GLY A 28 17.75 0.82 3.27
N PRO A 29 16.45 0.61 2.96
CA PRO A 29 15.87 1.11 1.71
C PRO A 29 15.86 2.64 1.67
N ASP A 30 16.28 3.22 0.55
CA ASP A 30 16.19 4.67 0.32
C ASP A 30 14.73 5.06 -0.01
N TYR A 31 14.01 4.18 -0.73
CA TYR A 31 12.65 4.42 -1.20
C TYR A 31 11.70 3.29 -0.80
N VAL A 32 10.48 3.66 -0.41
CA VAL A 32 9.42 2.70 -0.04
C VAL A 32 8.17 2.95 -0.88
N PHE A 33 7.72 1.92 -1.60
CA PHE A 33 6.43 1.93 -2.29
C PHE A 33 5.46 1.02 -1.55
N HIS A 34 4.56 1.62 -0.78
CA HIS A 34 3.57 0.88 -0.01
C HIS A 34 2.33 0.58 -0.86
N LEU A 35 2.37 -0.55 -1.55
CA LEU A 35 1.30 -1.05 -2.44
C LEU A 35 0.40 -2.11 -1.80
N ALA A 36 0.85 -2.68 -0.67
CA ALA A 36 0.16 -3.75 0.02
C ALA A 36 -1.17 -3.27 0.59
N ALA A 37 -2.25 -3.94 0.21
CA ALA A 37 -3.59 -3.63 0.67
C ALA A 37 -4.50 -4.86 0.65
N HIS A 38 -5.44 -4.91 1.59
CA HIS A 38 -6.63 -5.74 1.51
C HIS A 38 -7.59 -5.09 0.49
N PHE A 39 -7.68 -5.72 -0.68
CA PHE A 39 -8.39 -5.21 -1.85
C PHE A 39 -9.72 -5.97 -2.04
N ALA A 40 -10.86 -5.36 -2.36
CA ALA A 40 -11.25 -3.94 -2.37
C ALA A 40 -12.64 -3.78 -1.72
N ASN A 41 -13.50 -2.90 -2.25
CA ASN A 41 -14.80 -2.52 -1.68
C ASN A 41 -15.63 -3.70 -1.16
N GLN A 42 -16.01 -4.66 -2.01
CA GLN A 42 -16.89 -5.78 -1.59
C GLN A 42 -16.23 -6.63 -0.51
N ASN A 43 -14.97 -7.03 -0.74
CA ASN A 43 -14.22 -7.85 0.22
C ASN A 43 -14.06 -7.15 1.60
N SER A 44 -13.91 -5.83 1.61
CA SER A 44 -13.84 -5.06 2.85
C SER A 44 -15.18 -4.96 3.59
N VAL A 45 -16.30 -5.07 2.87
CA VAL A 45 -17.65 -5.13 3.46
C VAL A 45 -17.91 -6.53 4.01
N ASP A 46 -17.43 -7.56 3.31
CA ASP A 46 -17.59 -8.96 3.72
C ASP A 46 -16.72 -9.29 4.94
N ASN A 47 -15.53 -8.69 5.07
CA ASN A 47 -14.56 -8.93 6.15
C ASN A 47 -14.03 -7.61 6.76
N PRO A 48 -14.87 -6.80 7.42
CA PRO A 48 -14.51 -5.47 7.91
C PRO A 48 -13.50 -5.47 9.07
N GLU A 49 -13.42 -6.57 9.83
CA GLU A 49 -12.50 -6.75 10.95
C GLU A 49 -11.04 -6.93 10.53
N TYR A 50 -10.80 -7.28 9.26
CA TYR A 50 -9.46 -7.53 8.74
C TYR A 50 -8.76 -6.21 8.37
N ASP A 51 -8.23 -5.51 9.38
CA ASP A 51 -7.54 -4.23 9.21
C ASP A 51 -6.05 -4.38 8.84
N LEU A 52 -5.79 -4.96 7.66
CA LEU A 52 -4.44 -4.97 7.07
C LEU A 52 -4.04 -3.58 6.56
N ASN A 53 -4.99 -2.79 6.07
CA ASN A 53 -4.73 -1.51 5.42
C ASN A 53 -4.28 -0.43 6.41
N GLY A 54 -4.96 -0.30 7.56
CA GLY A 54 -4.64 0.69 8.59
C GLY A 54 -3.41 0.29 9.39
N VAL A 55 -3.48 -0.84 10.10
CA VAL A 55 -2.37 -1.33 10.95
C VAL A 55 -1.11 -1.60 10.12
N GLY A 56 -1.26 -2.18 8.93
CA GLY A 56 -0.14 -2.45 8.04
C GLY A 56 0.55 -1.18 7.55
N ALA A 57 -0.21 -0.16 7.13
CA ALA A 57 0.36 1.12 6.73
C ALA A 57 1.10 1.81 7.89
N LEU A 58 0.50 1.80 9.09
CA LEU A 58 1.14 2.36 10.29
C LEU A 58 2.48 1.68 10.59
N LYS A 59 2.54 0.34 10.54
CA LYS A 59 3.77 -0.41 10.77
C LYS A 59 4.84 -0.07 9.73
N VAL A 60 4.50 -0.03 8.45
CA VAL A 60 5.44 0.34 7.38
C VAL A 60 5.97 1.76 7.60
N LEU A 61 5.12 2.71 7.96
CA LEU A 61 5.52 4.09 8.25
C LEU A 61 6.45 4.18 9.47
N GLN A 62 6.19 3.41 10.53
CA GLN A 62 7.07 3.34 11.70
C GLN A 62 8.47 2.88 11.32
N TYR A 63 8.59 1.78 10.57
CA TYR A 63 9.91 1.30 10.14
C TYR A 63 10.59 2.26 9.16
N ALA A 64 9.84 2.85 8.22
CA ALA A 64 10.36 3.84 7.29
C ALA A 64 10.92 5.08 8.01
N HIS A 65 10.25 5.52 9.06
CA HIS A 65 10.74 6.59 9.92
C HIS A 65 12.01 6.18 10.70
N LEU A 66 12.03 4.96 11.26
CA LEU A 66 13.17 4.46 12.04
C LEU A 66 14.46 4.37 11.22
N VAL A 67 14.37 3.99 9.94
CA VAL A 67 15.55 3.86 9.06
C VAL A 67 15.90 5.15 8.31
N GLY A 68 14.99 6.12 8.29
CA GLY A 68 15.21 7.41 7.63
C GLY A 68 15.15 7.35 6.11
N VAL A 69 14.09 6.77 5.54
CA VAL A 69 13.92 6.68 4.07
C VAL A 69 13.82 8.06 3.43
N GLU A 70 14.35 8.21 2.21
CA GLU A 70 14.31 9.46 1.44
C GLU A 70 12.90 9.81 0.95
N ARG A 71 12.10 8.78 0.61
CA ARG A 71 10.70 8.97 0.21
C ARG A 71 9.86 7.73 0.41
N LEU A 72 8.63 7.92 0.91
CA LEU A 72 7.60 6.90 0.96
C LEU A 72 6.42 7.28 0.07
N VAL A 73 6.09 6.41 -0.88
CA VAL A 73 4.92 6.55 -1.76
C VAL A 73 3.82 5.61 -1.30
N TYR A 74 2.70 6.18 -0.88
CA TYR A 74 1.52 5.44 -0.44
C TYR A 74 0.49 5.30 -1.57
N SER A 75 0.03 4.07 -1.79
CA SER A 75 -1.04 3.75 -2.74
C SER A 75 -2.42 4.09 -2.18
N SER A 76 -2.81 5.36 -2.26
CA SER A 76 -4.18 5.77 -1.96
C SER A 76 -5.13 5.45 -3.12
N SER A 77 -6.44 5.54 -2.88
CA SER A 77 -7.47 5.39 -3.90
C SER A 77 -8.23 6.69 -4.11
N GLY A 78 -8.44 7.11 -5.36
CA GLY A 78 -9.36 8.21 -5.69
C GLY A 78 -10.79 7.89 -5.25
N CYS A 79 -11.27 6.67 -5.54
CA CYS A 79 -12.56 6.17 -5.06
C CYS A 79 -12.65 6.04 -3.54
N GLY A 80 -11.51 6.06 -2.83
CA GLY A 80 -11.41 6.05 -1.37
C GLY A 80 -11.63 7.40 -0.70
N VAL A 81 -11.42 8.49 -1.43
CA VAL A 81 -11.15 9.82 -0.87
C VAL A 81 -12.16 10.84 -1.38
N TYR A 82 -12.66 10.66 -2.61
CA TYR A 82 -13.72 11.49 -3.16
C TYR A 82 -15.07 10.86 -2.87
N GLY A 83 -16.00 11.68 -2.34
CA GLY A 83 -17.35 11.26 -1.99
C GLY A 83 -18.36 11.61 -3.09
N LEU A 84 -19.63 11.29 -2.86
CA LEU A 84 -20.72 11.65 -3.79
C LEU A 84 -20.87 13.18 -3.94
N ASP A 85 -20.51 13.93 -2.89
CA ASP A 85 -20.60 15.38 -2.86
C ASP A 85 -19.37 16.09 -3.46
N SER A 86 -18.31 15.33 -3.80
CA SER A 86 -17.10 15.89 -4.39
C SER A 86 -17.37 16.38 -5.82
N LYS A 87 -16.89 17.57 -6.16
CA LYS A 87 -17.05 18.18 -7.48
C LYS A 87 -16.18 17.47 -8.51
N ILE A 88 -16.72 17.36 -9.72
CA ILE A 88 -16.01 16.82 -10.88
C ILE A 88 -15.58 18.01 -11.78
N PRO A 89 -14.32 18.06 -12.25
CA PRO A 89 -13.24 17.10 -12.03
C PRO A 89 -12.75 17.09 -10.57
N PHE A 90 -12.35 15.92 -10.05
CA PHE A 90 -11.90 15.79 -8.67
C PHE A 90 -10.62 16.58 -8.43
N GLU A 91 -10.64 17.47 -7.45
CA GLU A 91 -9.49 18.27 -7.06
C GLU A 91 -8.85 17.77 -5.77
N GLY A 92 -7.53 17.91 -5.65
CA GLY A 92 -6.77 17.34 -4.52
C GLY A 92 -7.25 17.79 -3.12
N HIS A 93 -7.87 18.97 -3.04
CA HIS A 93 -8.38 19.55 -1.80
C HIS A 93 -9.81 19.11 -1.44
N ASP A 94 -10.56 18.52 -2.37
CA ASP A 94 -11.98 18.19 -2.20
C ASP A 94 -12.17 16.76 -1.64
N VAL A 95 -11.55 16.51 -0.48
CA VAL A 95 -11.57 15.21 0.20
C VAL A 95 -12.85 15.05 1.02
N SER A 96 -13.57 13.96 0.81
CA SER A 96 -14.74 13.60 1.62
C SER A 96 -14.35 12.74 2.83
N ILE A 97 -14.95 13.04 3.97
CA ILE A 97 -14.87 12.24 5.21
C ILE A 97 -16.12 11.36 5.41
N SER A 98 -16.92 11.16 4.36
CA SER A 98 -18.12 10.31 4.36
C SER A 98 -17.94 9.08 3.46
N PRO A 99 -17.05 8.13 3.84
CA PRO A 99 -16.85 6.90 3.08
C PRO A 99 -18.06 5.96 3.20
N HIS A 100 -18.30 5.18 2.14
CA HIS A 100 -19.37 4.19 2.03
C HIS A 100 -18.91 2.74 2.27
N THR A 101 -17.59 2.47 2.24
CA THR A 101 -17.06 1.11 2.48
C THR A 101 -15.86 1.14 3.44
N PRO A 102 -15.59 0.04 4.18
CA PRO A 102 -14.40 -0.08 5.03
C PRO A 102 -13.08 0.06 4.26
N TYR A 103 -13.03 -0.34 2.99
CA TYR A 103 -11.88 -0.07 2.12
C TYR A 103 -11.62 1.43 1.94
N GLN A 104 -12.67 2.23 1.71
CA GLN A 104 -12.54 3.69 1.57
C GLN A 104 -12.07 4.31 2.90
N VAL A 105 -12.64 3.87 4.02
CA VAL A 105 -12.21 4.29 5.38
C VAL A 105 -10.72 4.04 5.55
N THR A 106 -10.26 2.81 5.29
CA THR A 106 -8.87 2.43 5.55
C THR A 106 -7.86 3.06 4.57
N LYS A 107 -8.25 3.33 3.31
CA LYS A 107 -7.40 4.10 2.38
C LYS A 107 -7.29 5.58 2.76
N LEU A 108 -8.35 6.17 3.29
CA LEU A 108 -8.29 7.52 3.87
C LEU A 108 -7.44 7.53 5.14
N LEU A 109 -7.60 6.53 6.02
CA LEU A 109 -6.79 6.36 7.22
C LEU A 109 -5.28 6.28 6.91
N GLY A 110 -4.91 5.59 5.83
CA GLY A 110 -3.53 5.57 5.36
C GLY A 110 -2.98 6.97 5.04
N GLN A 111 -3.76 7.85 4.40
CA GLN A 111 -3.35 9.25 4.18
C GLN A 111 -3.23 10.04 5.48
N LEU A 112 -4.12 9.79 6.45
CA LEU A 112 -4.03 10.43 7.75
C LEU A 112 -2.73 10.03 8.46
N TYR A 113 -2.33 8.76 8.38
CA TYR A 113 -1.04 8.31 8.91
C TYR A 113 0.15 8.91 8.16
N THR A 114 0.18 8.92 6.83
CA THR A 114 1.30 9.52 6.09
C THR A 114 1.47 11.00 6.43
N ASN A 115 0.36 11.76 6.51
CA ASN A 115 0.38 13.16 6.93
C ASN A 115 0.85 13.31 8.39
N TYR A 116 0.45 12.39 9.29
CA TYR A 116 0.94 12.35 10.66
C TYR A 116 2.45 12.07 10.74
N PHE A 117 3.06 11.35 9.81
CA PHE A 117 4.51 11.17 9.80
C PHE A 117 5.25 12.35 9.15
N TYR A 118 4.62 13.03 8.19
CA TYR A 118 5.20 14.22 7.56
C TYR A 118 5.24 15.42 8.50
N ASN A 119 4.14 15.74 9.19
CA ASN A 119 3.99 16.99 9.94
C ASN A 119 4.99 17.14 11.13
N PRO A 120 5.04 16.23 12.11
CA PRO A 120 5.96 16.28 13.24
C PRO A 120 7.37 15.75 12.95
N TYR A 121 7.53 14.77 12.03
CA TYR A 121 8.80 14.08 11.83
C TYR A 121 9.50 14.40 10.50
N GLY A 122 8.85 15.14 9.59
CA GLY A 122 9.43 15.52 8.31
C GLY A 122 9.63 14.36 7.33
N LEU A 123 9.00 13.20 7.56
CA LEU A 123 9.13 12.05 6.65
C LEU A 123 8.56 12.43 5.27
N ALA A 124 9.38 12.41 4.23
CA ALA A 124 8.96 12.78 2.89
C ALA A 124 7.99 11.74 2.31
N ILE A 125 6.69 12.09 2.29
CA ILE A 125 5.62 11.22 1.82
C ILE A 125 5.01 11.71 0.50
N VAL A 126 4.43 10.78 -0.26
CA VAL A 126 3.57 11.07 -1.40
C VAL A 126 2.32 10.19 -1.32
N ASN A 127 1.16 10.81 -1.32
CA ASN A 127 -0.13 10.12 -1.38
C ASN A 127 -0.61 10.01 -2.83
N ALA A 128 -0.31 8.89 -3.50
CA ALA A 128 -0.73 8.66 -4.87
C ALA A 128 -2.19 8.17 -4.89
N ARG A 129 -3.13 8.99 -5.38
CA ARG A 129 -4.56 8.64 -5.48
C ARG A 129 -4.83 7.98 -6.83
N PHE A 130 -4.88 6.65 -6.86
CA PHE A 130 -5.17 5.89 -8.09
C PHE A 130 -6.66 5.90 -8.42
N PHE A 131 -7.01 6.21 -9.67
CA PHE A 131 -8.38 6.17 -10.20
C PHE A 131 -8.53 5.00 -11.17
N ASN A 132 -9.45 4.07 -10.86
CA ASN A 132 -9.84 2.94 -11.71
C ASN A 132 -8.74 2.43 -12.64
N ALA A 133 -7.57 2.11 -12.07
CA ALA A 133 -6.57 1.33 -12.79
C ALA A 133 -7.15 -0.08 -12.94
N PRO A 134 -7.30 -0.62 -14.17
CA PRO A 134 -7.45 -2.06 -14.36
C PRO A 134 -6.43 -2.81 -13.49
N ILE A 135 -6.76 -3.98 -12.95
CA ILE A 135 -5.81 -4.75 -12.14
C ILE A 135 -4.50 -4.99 -12.93
N SER A 136 -4.59 -5.20 -14.24
CA SER A 136 -3.43 -5.25 -15.15
C SER A 136 -2.56 -4.00 -15.08
N ASP A 137 -3.17 -2.83 -14.92
CA ASP A 137 -2.49 -1.55 -14.85
C ASP A 137 -1.96 -1.27 -13.44
N VAL A 138 -2.47 -1.89 -12.38
CA VAL A 138 -1.80 -1.90 -11.05
C VAL A 138 -0.50 -2.72 -11.12
N TYR A 139 -0.53 -3.87 -11.80
CA TYR A 139 0.70 -4.62 -12.09
C TYR A 139 1.63 -3.85 -13.03
N LYS A 140 1.10 -3.13 -14.03
CA LYS A 140 1.92 -2.23 -14.86
C LYS A 140 2.45 -1.04 -14.08
N ILE A 141 1.73 -0.46 -13.12
CA ILE A 141 2.25 0.60 -12.27
C ILE A 141 3.36 0.04 -11.38
N SER A 142 3.18 -1.16 -10.82
CA SER A 142 4.26 -1.85 -10.10
C SER A 142 5.46 -2.09 -11.02
N TYR A 143 5.23 -2.51 -12.27
CA TYR A 143 6.25 -2.77 -13.28
C TYR A 143 6.92 -1.48 -13.79
N ASP A 144 6.17 -0.41 -14.04
CA ASP A 144 6.65 0.88 -14.53
C ASP A 144 7.44 1.57 -13.42
N ILE A 145 6.99 1.49 -12.17
CA ILE A 145 7.78 1.96 -11.03
C ILE A 145 9.04 1.09 -10.86
N GLN A 146 8.99 -0.23 -11.15
CA GLN A 146 10.14 -1.13 -11.13
C GLN A 146 11.13 -0.86 -12.28
N VAL A 147 10.65 -0.43 -13.44
CA VAL A 147 11.46 0.03 -14.57
C VAL A 147 12.05 1.41 -14.28
N ILE A 148 11.27 2.34 -13.71
CA ILE A 148 11.75 3.66 -13.27
C ILE A 148 12.83 3.50 -12.19
N SER A 149 12.61 2.58 -11.26
CA SER A 149 13.54 2.14 -10.23
C SER A 149 14.89 1.70 -10.79
N GLN A 150 14.88 0.83 -11.80
CA GLN A 150 16.08 0.34 -12.48
C GLN A 150 16.76 1.44 -13.32
N LEU A 151 15.97 2.32 -13.96
CA LEU A 151 16.48 3.41 -14.79
C LEU A 151 17.02 4.60 -13.99
N ALA A 152 16.56 4.80 -12.75
CA ALA A 152 16.92 5.93 -11.90
C ALA A 152 18.09 5.64 -10.94
N ASP A 153 18.79 4.51 -11.08
CA ASP A 153 19.91 4.08 -10.20
C ASP A 153 19.53 4.13 -8.71
N LEU A 154 18.25 3.83 -8.41
CA LEU A 154 17.74 3.80 -7.04
C LEU A 154 18.21 2.52 -6.38
N ARG A 155 19.20 2.65 -5.49
CA ARG A 155 20.02 1.53 -5.02
C ARG A 155 19.27 0.52 -4.16
N GLN A 156 18.15 0.90 -3.52
CA GLN A 156 17.31 -0.03 -2.76
C GLN A 156 15.85 0.41 -2.69
N ILE A 157 14.94 -0.44 -3.20
CA ILE A 157 13.49 -0.19 -3.18
C ILE A 157 12.74 -1.34 -2.51
N LEU A 158 11.99 -1.02 -1.47
CA LEU A 158 11.11 -1.99 -0.81
C LEU A 158 9.71 -1.99 -1.43
N TRP A 159 9.32 -3.16 -1.93
CA TRP A 159 7.99 -3.46 -2.43
C TRP A 159 7.23 -4.32 -1.42
N CYS A 160 6.10 -3.81 -0.93
CA CYS A 160 5.12 -4.64 -0.23
C CYS A 160 3.92 -4.80 -1.15
N GLN A 161 3.68 -6.00 -1.67
CA GLN A 161 2.48 -6.37 -2.42
C GLN A 161 1.81 -7.54 -1.69
N VAL A 162 0.48 -7.50 -1.54
CA VAL A 162 -0.30 -8.65 -1.06
C VAL A 162 -0.82 -9.40 -2.27
N ASP A 163 -0.76 -10.74 -2.21
CA ASP A 163 -1.41 -11.61 -3.19
C ASP A 163 -2.88 -11.21 -3.34
N LEU A 164 -3.24 -10.72 -4.53
CA LEU A 164 -4.62 -10.42 -4.92
C LEU A 164 -5.39 -11.75 -5.05
N CYS A 165 -5.94 -12.25 -3.94
CA CYS A 165 -6.80 -13.43 -3.93
C CYS A 165 -8.16 -13.12 -4.57
N TRP A 166 -8.23 -12.94 -5.89
CA TRP A 166 -9.48 -12.93 -6.66
C TRP A 166 -9.28 -13.38 -8.13
N LEU A 167 -8.49 -14.43 -8.34
CA LEU A 167 -8.60 -15.29 -9.53
C LEU A 167 -9.27 -16.60 -9.10
N PRO A 168 -10.36 -17.05 -9.74
CA PRO A 168 -11.01 -18.34 -9.44
C PRO A 168 -10.15 -19.59 -9.74
N ALA A 169 -8.83 -19.45 -9.95
CA ALA A 169 -7.98 -20.52 -10.45
C ALA A 169 -6.93 -21.05 -9.47
N LEU A 170 -6.63 -20.37 -8.35
CA LEU A 170 -5.66 -20.87 -7.38
C LEU A 170 -6.05 -20.43 -5.96
N ALA A 171 -6.90 -21.24 -5.32
CA ALA A 171 -7.09 -21.19 -3.87
C ALA A 171 -5.76 -21.55 -3.20
N PHE A 172 -5.09 -20.54 -2.65
CA PHE A 172 -4.10 -20.75 -1.61
C PHE A 172 -4.70 -20.23 -0.32
N GLU A 173 -5.02 -21.17 0.57
CA GLU A 173 -5.52 -20.91 1.91
C GLU A 173 -4.56 -19.98 2.65
N CYS A 174 -5.02 -18.76 2.93
CA CYS A 174 -4.42 -17.92 3.95
C CYS A 174 -5.04 -18.36 5.29
N PRO A 175 -4.26 -18.92 6.24
CA PRO A 175 -4.82 -19.31 7.53
C PRO A 175 -5.27 -18.04 8.27
N ILE A 176 -6.58 -17.92 8.47
CA ILE A 176 -7.21 -16.93 9.33
C ILE A 176 -6.67 -17.19 10.75
N PRO A 177 -6.01 -16.22 11.41
CA PRO A 177 -5.68 -16.38 12.82
C PRO A 177 -6.98 -16.38 13.62
N GLU A 178 -7.31 -17.50 14.27
CA GLU A 178 -8.36 -17.55 15.28
C GLU A 178 -7.98 -16.61 16.43
N TYR A 179 -8.55 -15.40 16.47
CA TYR A 179 -8.51 -14.58 17.67
C TYR A 179 -9.62 -15.09 18.59
N SER A 180 -9.21 -15.74 19.68
CA SER A 180 -10.11 -16.10 20.77
C SER A 180 -10.43 -14.85 21.60
N TRP A 181 -11.75 -14.67 21.78
CA TRP A 181 -12.51 -13.82 22.72
C TRP A 181 -13.08 -12.51 22.16
#